data_AF-A0A8W8P2S8-F1
#
_entry.id   AF-A0A8W8P2S8-F1
#
_cell.length_a   1.000
_cell.length_b   1.000
_cell.length_c   1.000
_cell.angle_alpha   90.00
_cell.angle_beta   90.00
_cell.angle_gamma   90.00
#
_symmetry.space_group_name_H-M   'P 1'
#
loop_
_entity.id
_entity.type
_entity.pdbx_description
1 polymer ?
#
loop_
_entity_poly.entity_id
_entity_poly.type
_entity_poly.pdbx_seq_one_letter_code
_entity_poly.pdbx_strand_id
1 'polypeptide(L)'
;MITYAISGCKPGWTGDTCDQVCKSGFYGENCKHKCSQNCNVTKNCDRLTGNCDGGCEPGWKGRKCDQIEACESGYYGQCDIGCKPGWTGNTCDQKCMAGYYGEYCNETCPPGFFGLDCINRCDSYCSGNESCDPVLGICTEGCKRGWNGLICGLDRLNRQSNADNMPIVIGVVVSVLIIVGGSIIHVILWRRKISTTLQVPSDGPSETSQQYTELAIINKPSNYDEIHSYSNHSNL
;
A
#
# COMPACT_ATOMS: atom_id res chain seq x y z
N MET A 1 -59.43 12.07 -46.06
CA MET A 1 -58.24 11.27 -45.74
C MET A 1 -57.73 11.75 -44.40
N ILE A 2 -57.70 10.89 -43.38
CA ILE A 2 -57.16 11.23 -42.07
C ILE A 2 -55.65 10.95 -42.14
N THR A 3 -54.84 12.00 -42.09
CA THR A 3 -53.37 11.91 -42.09
C THR A 3 -52.89 11.54 -40.70
N TYR A 4 -52.62 10.25 -40.46
CA TYR A 4 -51.97 9.78 -39.24
C TYR A 4 -50.50 10.22 -39.21
N ALA A 5 -50.01 10.62 -38.05
CA ALA A 5 -48.61 10.98 -37.83
C ALA A 5 -47.73 9.72 -37.73
N ILE A 6 -47.26 9.21 -38.87
CA ILE A 6 -46.47 7.98 -38.99
C ILE A 6 -45.14 8.05 -38.21
N SER A 7 -44.62 9.25 -37.96
CA SER A 7 -43.33 9.49 -37.28
C SER A 7 -43.46 9.98 -35.83
N GLY A 8 -44.67 10.03 -35.27
CA GLY A 8 -44.93 10.67 -33.98
C GLY A 8 -44.95 12.20 -34.04
N CYS A 9 -45.41 12.82 -32.94
CA CYS A 9 -45.64 14.25 -32.82
C CYS A 9 -44.43 15.04 -32.32
N LYS A 10 -44.35 16.29 -32.79
CA LYS A 10 -43.38 17.28 -32.31
C LYS A 10 -43.55 17.55 -30.80
N PRO A 11 -42.50 18.07 -30.11
CA PRO A 11 -42.60 18.43 -28.70
C PRO A 11 -43.80 19.33 -28.41
N GLY A 12 -44.51 19.07 -27.32
CA GLY A 12 -45.68 19.83 -26.91
C GLY A 12 -47.01 19.39 -27.54
N TRP A 13 -46.98 18.38 -28.43
CA TRP A 13 -48.14 17.88 -29.15
C TRP A 13 -48.28 16.35 -29.05
N THR A 14 -49.51 15.86 -29.16
CA THR A 14 -49.89 14.44 -29.10
C THR A 14 -51.17 14.17 -29.91
N GLY A 15 -51.65 12.93 -29.89
CA GLY A 15 -52.79 12.45 -30.67
C GLY A 15 -52.40 11.91 -32.05
N ASP A 16 -53.31 11.18 -32.68
CA ASP A 16 -53.08 10.49 -33.97
C ASP A 16 -52.73 11.45 -35.11
N THR A 17 -53.20 12.69 -35.01
CA THR A 17 -53.01 13.78 -35.98
C THR A 17 -52.10 14.91 -35.48
N CYS A 18 -51.52 14.78 -34.28
CA CYS A 18 -50.64 15.79 -33.66
C CYS A 18 -51.26 17.19 -33.49
N ASP A 19 -52.57 17.25 -33.33
CA ASP A 19 -53.37 18.46 -33.16
C ASP A 19 -53.72 18.73 -31.68
N GLN A 20 -53.40 17.80 -30.78
CA GLN A 20 -53.68 17.93 -29.36
C GLN A 20 -52.44 18.44 -28.63
N VAL A 21 -52.58 19.51 -27.85
CA VAL A 21 -51.52 20.01 -26.98
C VAL A 21 -51.35 19.12 -25.75
N CYS A 22 -50.11 19.04 -25.23
CA CYS A 22 -49.86 18.30 -24.00
C CYS A 22 -50.75 18.78 -22.86
N LYS A 23 -51.37 17.81 -22.17
CA LYS A 23 -52.08 18.08 -20.92
C LYS A 23 -51.09 18.56 -19.86
N SER A 24 -51.56 19.44 -18.97
CA SER A 24 -50.79 19.88 -17.81
C SER A 24 -50.18 18.68 -17.05
N GLY A 25 -48.91 18.81 -16.69
CA GLY A 25 -48.11 17.73 -16.11
C GLY A 25 -47.34 16.88 -17.11
N PHE A 26 -47.45 17.13 -18.43
CA PHE A 26 -46.72 16.40 -19.46
C PHE A 26 -46.03 17.33 -20.47
N TYR A 27 -44.90 16.88 -21.02
CA TYR A 27 -44.11 17.65 -21.98
C TYR A 27 -43.36 16.75 -22.97
N GLY A 28 -42.76 17.38 -23.98
CA GLY A 28 -41.90 16.74 -24.97
C GLY A 28 -42.67 16.04 -26.08
N GLU A 29 -42.00 15.20 -26.84
CA GLU A 29 -42.57 14.54 -28.01
C GLU A 29 -43.67 13.57 -27.61
N ASN A 30 -44.82 13.66 -28.29
CA ASN A 30 -46.02 12.89 -27.97
C ASN A 30 -46.46 13.02 -26.49
N CYS A 31 -45.98 14.05 -25.77
CA CYS A 31 -46.21 14.25 -24.34
C CYS A 31 -45.79 13.05 -23.47
N LYS A 32 -44.72 12.34 -23.87
CA LYS A 32 -44.26 11.13 -23.17
C LYS A 32 -43.60 11.40 -21.81
N HIS A 33 -43.13 12.62 -21.57
CA HIS A 33 -42.44 12.96 -20.33
C HIS A 33 -43.38 13.66 -19.36
N LYS A 34 -43.18 13.43 -18.06
CA LYS A 34 -43.94 14.09 -16.99
C LYS A 34 -43.15 15.28 -16.45
N CYS A 35 -43.84 16.39 -16.18
CA CYS A 35 -43.26 17.51 -15.44
C CYS A 35 -42.76 17.04 -14.06
N SER A 36 -41.71 17.68 -13.55
CA SER A 36 -41.29 17.47 -12.16
C SER A 36 -42.43 17.81 -11.21
N GLN A 37 -42.54 17.06 -10.12
CA GLN A 37 -43.48 17.39 -9.05
C GLN A 37 -43.00 18.57 -8.22
N ASN A 38 -41.69 18.84 -8.24
CA ASN A 38 -41.04 19.88 -7.44
C ASN A 38 -40.99 21.24 -8.17
N CYS A 39 -41.78 21.42 -9.23
CA CYS A 39 -42.02 22.76 -9.75
C CYS A 39 -42.86 23.53 -8.73
N ASN A 40 -42.50 24.79 -8.45
CA ASN A 40 -43.19 25.66 -7.49
C ASN A 40 -44.70 25.78 -7.74
N VAL A 41 -45.13 25.65 -9.00
CA VAL A 41 -46.52 25.37 -9.35
C VAL A 41 -46.60 23.90 -9.76
N THR A 42 -47.23 23.08 -8.92
CA THR A 42 -47.29 21.63 -9.08
C THR A 42 -47.72 21.23 -10.49
N LYS A 43 -46.89 20.43 -11.17
CA LYS A 43 -47.12 19.91 -12.54
C LYS A 43 -47.23 20.99 -13.63
N ASN A 44 -46.85 22.22 -13.36
CA ASN A 44 -46.80 23.28 -14.37
C ASN A 44 -45.36 23.44 -14.88
N CYS A 45 -45.11 22.90 -16.06
CA CYS A 45 -43.85 23.05 -16.76
C CYS A 45 -44.10 23.34 -18.25
N ASP A 46 -43.14 23.99 -18.91
CA ASP A 46 -43.16 24.27 -20.33
C ASP A 46 -43.35 22.97 -21.11
N ARG A 47 -44.42 22.90 -21.90
CA ARG A 47 -44.82 21.68 -22.64
C ARG A 47 -43.81 21.22 -23.69
N LEU A 48 -42.89 22.08 -24.13
CA LEU A 48 -41.88 21.77 -25.14
C LEU A 48 -40.63 21.18 -24.47
N THR A 49 -40.15 21.86 -23.43
CA THR A 49 -38.84 21.65 -22.81
C THR A 49 -38.90 20.90 -21.49
N GLY A 50 -40.00 21.03 -20.76
CA GLY A 50 -40.20 20.50 -19.42
C GLY A 50 -39.70 21.42 -18.30
N ASN A 51 -39.34 22.68 -18.62
CA ASN A 51 -38.82 23.62 -17.63
C ASN A 51 -39.93 24.17 -16.72
N CYS A 52 -39.66 24.33 -15.43
CA CYS A 52 -40.61 24.91 -14.49
C CYS A 52 -40.59 26.43 -14.57
N ASP A 53 -41.64 27.04 -15.13
CA ASP A 53 -41.72 28.50 -15.35
C ASP A 53 -41.81 29.31 -14.04
N GLY A 54 -42.24 28.68 -12.94
CA GLY A 54 -42.36 29.29 -11.61
C GLY A 54 -41.16 29.05 -10.68
N GLY A 55 -40.08 28.46 -11.18
CA GLY A 55 -38.95 27.99 -10.37
C GLY A 55 -39.26 26.69 -9.64
N CYS A 56 -38.38 26.34 -8.69
CA CYS A 56 -38.44 25.09 -7.95
C CYS A 56 -38.99 25.29 -6.54
N GLU A 57 -39.62 24.26 -5.99
CA GLU A 57 -39.87 24.17 -4.56
C GLU A 57 -38.54 24.23 -3.78
N PRO A 58 -38.52 24.71 -2.52
CA PRO A 58 -37.28 24.81 -1.77
C PRO A 58 -36.54 23.47 -1.71
N GLY A 59 -35.21 23.47 -1.74
CA GLY A 59 -34.39 22.25 -1.77
C GLY A 59 -34.24 21.62 -3.15
N TRP A 60 -34.87 22.18 -4.20
CA TRP A 60 -34.70 21.73 -5.57
C TRP A 60 -34.12 22.83 -6.46
N LYS A 61 -33.30 22.44 -7.42
CA LYS A 61 -32.63 23.32 -8.38
C LYS A 61 -32.67 22.75 -9.79
N GLY A 62 -32.18 23.55 -10.73
CA GLY A 62 -32.15 23.23 -12.16
C GLY A 62 -33.43 23.66 -12.87
N ARG A 63 -33.38 23.76 -14.19
CA ARG A 63 -34.53 24.27 -14.98
C ARG A 63 -35.76 23.38 -14.90
N LYS A 64 -35.58 22.08 -14.62
CA LYS A 64 -36.65 21.08 -14.47
C LYS A 64 -36.93 20.71 -13.03
N CYS A 65 -36.25 21.31 -12.05
CA CYS A 65 -36.41 20.98 -10.62
C CYS A 65 -36.28 19.47 -10.33
N ASP A 66 -35.31 18.84 -11.01
CA ASP A 66 -34.96 17.43 -10.93
C ASP A 66 -33.63 17.21 -10.19
N GLN A 67 -32.96 18.29 -9.79
CA GLN A 67 -31.75 18.26 -8.98
C GLN A 67 -32.05 18.75 -7.57
N ILE A 68 -31.47 18.11 -6.57
CA ILE A 68 -31.54 18.56 -5.18
C ILE A 68 -30.52 19.70 -5.01
N GLU A 69 -30.92 20.79 -4.36
CA GLU A 69 -30.00 21.85 -3.96
C GLU A 69 -28.97 21.27 -2.99
N ALA A 70 -27.69 21.58 -3.19
CA ALA A 70 -26.68 21.06 -2.28
C ALA A 70 -26.86 21.81 -0.95
N CYS A 71 -27.37 21.12 0.05
CA CYS A 71 -27.49 21.67 1.39
C CYS A 71 -26.10 21.98 1.97
N GLU A 72 -26.06 22.86 2.95
CA GLU A 72 -24.89 23.05 3.80
C GLU A 72 -24.49 21.70 4.44
N SER A 73 -23.20 21.53 4.73
CA SER A 73 -22.67 20.29 5.29
C SER A 73 -23.47 19.86 6.52
N GLY A 74 -23.88 18.59 6.55
CA GLY A 74 -24.66 18.02 7.63
C GLY A 74 -26.20 18.05 7.47
N TYR A 75 -26.74 18.60 6.38
CA TYR A 75 -28.19 18.59 6.11
C TYR A 75 -28.53 17.89 4.79
N TYR A 76 -29.75 17.32 4.71
CA TYR A 76 -30.27 16.67 3.52
C TYR A 76 -31.78 16.87 3.32
N GLY A 77 -32.31 16.43 2.17
CA GLY A 77 -33.71 16.63 1.80
C GLY A 77 -33.99 18.06 1.34
N GLN A 78 -34.92 18.75 1.99
CA GLN A 78 -35.20 20.16 1.77
C GLN A 78 -34.30 21.08 2.62
N CYS A 79 -33.17 20.53 3.09
CA CYS A 79 -32.24 21.14 4.04
C CYS A 79 -32.86 21.42 5.43
N ASP A 80 -33.86 20.62 5.79
CA ASP A 80 -34.60 20.65 7.05
C ASP A 80 -34.31 19.43 7.93
N ILE A 81 -33.64 18.41 7.39
CA ILE A 81 -33.27 17.19 8.10
C ILE A 81 -31.75 17.15 8.29
N GLY A 82 -31.30 17.15 9.54
CA GLY A 82 -29.90 16.96 9.90
C GLY A 82 -29.46 15.50 9.77
N CYS A 83 -28.20 15.28 9.40
CA CYS A 83 -27.57 13.97 9.44
C CYS A 83 -27.36 13.50 10.89
N LYS A 84 -27.13 12.19 11.08
CA LYS A 84 -26.65 11.69 12.37
C LYS A 84 -25.27 12.28 12.66
N PRO A 85 -24.89 12.49 13.94
CA PRO A 85 -23.57 13.01 14.28
C PRO A 85 -22.45 12.21 13.62
N GLY A 86 -21.47 12.92 13.02
CA GLY A 86 -20.37 12.32 12.26
C GLY A 86 -20.69 11.99 10.80
N TRP A 87 -21.88 12.33 10.29
CA TRP A 87 -22.28 12.12 8.90
C TRP A 87 -22.64 13.44 8.20
N THR A 88 -22.40 13.50 6.89
CA THR A 88 -22.60 14.67 6.04
C THR A 88 -23.02 14.26 4.62
N GLY A 89 -23.22 15.26 3.76
CA GLY A 89 -23.68 15.08 2.38
C GLY A 89 -25.21 15.10 2.27
N ASN A 90 -25.69 15.26 1.02
CA ASN A 90 -27.11 15.36 0.69
C ASN A 90 -27.89 14.03 0.83
N THR A 91 -27.22 12.95 1.21
CA THR A 91 -27.80 11.62 1.49
C THR A 91 -27.33 11.04 2.83
N CYS A 92 -26.56 11.79 3.63
CA CYS A 92 -25.97 11.32 4.89
C CYS A 92 -25.21 9.99 4.80
N ASP A 93 -24.53 9.76 3.69
CA ASP A 93 -23.71 8.58 3.38
C ASP A 93 -22.20 8.87 3.46
N GLN A 94 -21.84 10.12 3.73
CA GLN A 94 -20.44 10.56 3.88
C GLN A 94 -20.14 10.80 5.35
N LYS A 95 -18.93 10.46 5.80
CA LYS A 95 -18.44 10.81 7.15
C LYS A 95 -17.77 12.18 7.15
N CYS A 96 -17.54 12.77 8.34
CA CYS A 96 -16.75 14.00 8.43
C CYS A 96 -15.37 13.78 7.81
N MET A 97 -14.90 14.76 7.04
CA MET A 97 -13.57 14.70 6.46
C MET A 97 -12.49 14.75 7.54
N ALA A 98 -11.30 14.20 7.24
CA ALA A 98 -10.19 14.24 8.18
C ALA A 98 -9.86 15.67 8.60
N GLY A 99 -9.65 15.88 9.91
CA GLY A 99 -9.46 17.21 10.48
C GLY A 99 -10.73 17.89 10.98
N TYR A 100 -11.91 17.30 10.76
CA TYR A 100 -13.19 17.86 11.16
C TYR A 100 -14.05 16.84 11.93
N TYR A 101 -14.89 17.34 12.82
CA TYR A 101 -15.86 16.57 13.62
C TYR A 101 -17.10 17.41 13.96
N GLY A 102 -17.99 16.85 14.79
CA GLY A 102 -19.22 17.48 15.25
C GLY A 102 -20.47 16.91 14.57
N GLU A 103 -21.64 17.46 14.92
CA GLU A 103 -22.92 17.01 14.35
C GLU A 103 -22.99 17.29 12.84
N TYR A 104 -22.44 18.42 12.40
CA TYR A 104 -22.46 18.91 11.02
C TYR A 104 -21.08 18.97 10.37
N CYS A 105 -20.06 18.38 10.99
CA CYS A 105 -18.66 18.39 10.50
C CYS A 105 -18.07 19.79 10.30
N ASN A 106 -18.52 20.79 11.07
CA ASN A 106 -18.08 22.18 10.99
C ASN A 106 -16.99 22.53 12.03
N GLU A 107 -16.71 21.64 12.97
CA GLU A 107 -15.70 21.83 14.01
C GLU A 107 -14.37 21.21 13.58
N THR A 108 -13.26 21.92 13.77
CA THR A 108 -11.90 21.40 13.52
C THR A 108 -11.44 20.53 14.68
N CYS A 109 -10.66 19.46 14.44
CA CYS A 109 -10.26 18.55 15.51
C CYS A 109 -9.71 19.27 16.74
N PRO A 110 -10.13 18.85 17.96
CA PRO A 110 -9.59 19.42 19.18
C PRO A 110 -8.08 19.12 19.30
N PRO A 111 -7.29 19.98 19.97
CA PRO A 111 -5.87 19.74 20.16
C PRO A 111 -5.63 18.35 20.76
N GLY A 112 -4.76 17.58 20.11
CA GLY A 112 -4.42 16.22 20.52
C GLY A 112 -5.06 15.14 19.67
N PHE A 113 -5.90 15.51 18.70
CA PHE A 113 -6.63 14.57 17.86
C PHE A 113 -6.49 14.87 16.37
N PHE A 114 -6.58 13.84 15.55
CA PHE A 114 -6.49 13.95 14.10
C PHE A 114 -7.25 12.85 13.33
N GLY A 115 -7.35 13.03 12.02
CA GLY A 115 -7.92 12.06 11.10
C GLY A 115 -9.44 12.14 11.00
N LEU A 116 -10.04 11.09 10.43
CA LEU A 116 -11.49 10.98 10.23
C LEU A 116 -12.23 11.01 11.57
N ASP A 117 -13.25 11.86 11.70
CA ASP A 117 -14.03 12.07 12.93
C ASP A 117 -13.16 12.38 14.19
N CYS A 118 -11.90 12.80 14.00
CA CYS A 118 -10.94 13.09 15.06
C CYS A 118 -10.75 11.94 16.08
N ILE A 119 -10.86 10.68 15.64
CA ILE A 119 -10.76 9.51 16.53
C ILE A 119 -9.32 9.15 16.91
N ASN A 120 -8.33 9.60 16.13
CA ASN A 120 -6.93 9.28 16.39
C ASN A 120 -6.32 10.32 17.31
N ARG A 121 -5.47 9.88 18.24
CA ARG A 121 -4.71 10.78 19.11
C ARG A 121 -3.32 11.02 18.54
N CYS A 122 -2.87 12.27 18.64
CA CYS A 122 -1.49 12.63 18.36
C CYS A 122 -0.51 11.78 19.19
N ASP A 123 0.64 11.50 18.60
CA ASP A 123 1.68 10.76 19.30
C ASP A 123 2.16 11.56 20.53
N SER A 124 2.32 10.87 21.66
CA SER A 124 2.80 11.46 22.91
C SER A 124 4.20 12.05 22.82
N TYR A 125 4.96 11.73 21.76
CA TYR A 125 6.31 12.21 21.50
C TYR A 125 6.36 13.41 20.55
N CYS A 126 5.23 13.97 20.11
CA CYS A 126 5.23 15.31 19.52
C CYS A 126 5.73 16.35 20.53
N SER A 127 6.53 17.32 20.07
CA SER A 127 6.89 18.52 20.83
C SER A 127 5.80 19.59 20.69
N GLY A 128 5.71 20.53 21.64
CA GLY A 128 4.79 21.70 21.57
C GLY A 128 3.50 21.61 22.39
N ASN A 129 2.78 22.74 22.49
CA ASN A 129 1.51 22.89 23.25
C ASN A 129 0.25 22.67 22.40
N GLU A 130 0.35 22.77 21.09
CA GLU A 130 -0.74 22.47 20.16
C GLU A 130 -0.34 21.20 19.40
N SER A 131 -1.12 20.15 19.60
CA SER A 131 -0.75 18.83 19.11
C SER A 131 -0.80 18.75 17.58
N CYS A 132 -0.30 17.63 17.07
CA CYS A 132 -0.13 17.30 15.66
C CYS A 132 -1.23 17.80 14.69
N ASP A 133 -0.85 17.94 13.42
CA ASP A 133 -1.74 18.30 12.31
C ASP A 133 -3.06 17.51 12.37
N PRO A 134 -4.22 18.20 12.35
CA PRO A 134 -5.51 17.56 12.60
C PRO A 134 -5.96 16.63 11.45
N VAL A 135 -5.34 16.71 10.27
CA VAL A 135 -5.68 15.86 9.13
C VAL A 135 -4.82 14.59 9.13
N LEU A 136 -3.50 14.77 9.23
CA LEU A 136 -2.50 13.73 8.99
C LEU A 136 -1.81 13.20 10.26
N GLY A 137 -1.95 13.89 11.38
CA GLY A 137 -1.31 13.49 12.64
C GLY A 137 0.18 13.83 12.73
N ILE A 138 0.68 14.70 11.84
CA ILE A 138 2.09 15.07 11.76
C ILE A 138 2.45 16.05 12.87
N CYS A 139 3.51 15.78 13.63
CA CYS A 139 3.96 16.67 14.69
C CYS A 139 4.59 17.93 14.07
N THR A 140 3.92 19.07 14.24
CA THR A 140 4.29 20.36 13.64
C THR A 140 5.55 20.97 14.25
N GLU A 141 5.78 20.78 15.55
CA GLU A 141 7.01 21.21 16.24
C GLU A 141 8.08 20.12 16.34
N GLY A 142 7.93 19.04 15.57
CA GLY A 142 8.86 17.91 15.57
C GLY A 142 8.74 17.03 16.81
N CYS A 143 9.81 16.27 17.10
CA CYS A 143 9.77 15.17 18.08
C CYS A 143 10.55 15.48 19.36
N LYS A 144 10.09 14.89 20.47
CA LYS A 144 10.84 14.80 21.72
C LYS A 144 12.15 14.04 21.50
N ARG A 145 13.14 14.31 22.34
CA ARG A 145 14.49 13.71 22.23
C ARG A 145 14.42 12.18 22.21
N GLY A 146 15.03 11.56 21.21
CA GLY A 146 15.06 10.10 21.00
C GLY A 146 14.12 9.63 19.90
N TRP A 147 13.07 10.40 19.62
CA TRP A 147 12.06 10.07 18.62
C TRP A 147 12.31 10.79 17.30
N ASN A 148 11.92 10.18 16.19
CA ASN A 148 12.01 10.77 14.86
C ASN A 148 10.84 10.35 13.96
N GLY A 149 10.82 10.87 12.73
CA GLY A 149 9.73 10.70 11.78
C GLY A 149 8.68 11.82 11.87
N LEU A 150 7.74 11.82 10.91
CA LEU A 150 6.71 12.88 10.81
C LEU A 150 5.67 12.81 11.94
N ILE A 151 5.38 11.60 12.44
CA ILE A 151 4.43 11.36 13.54
C ILE A 151 5.14 10.99 14.85
N CYS A 152 6.47 11.09 14.91
CA CYS A 152 7.28 10.76 16.10
C CYS A 152 7.10 9.36 16.71
N GLY A 153 6.56 8.39 15.95
CA GLY A 153 6.39 7.00 16.39
C GLY A 153 7.61 6.10 16.12
N LEU A 154 8.69 6.64 15.54
CA LEU A 154 9.92 5.90 15.32
C LEU A 154 10.92 6.28 16.42
N ASP A 155 11.17 5.35 17.35
CA ASP A 155 12.36 5.44 18.21
C ASP A 155 13.52 4.81 17.44
N ARG A 156 14.71 5.41 17.51
CA ARG A 156 15.92 4.78 16.95
C ARG A 156 16.32 3.58 17.82
N LEU A 157 15.59 2.48 17.69
CA LEU A 157 16.13 1.12 17.81
C LEU A 157 16.92 0.71 16.56
N ASN A 158 17.53 1.67 15.86
CA ASN A 158 18.82 1.47 15.21
C ASN A 158 19.98 1.43 16.24
N ARG A 159 19.70 0.94 17.46
CA ARG A 159 20.69 0.47 18.42
C ARG A 159 20.85 -1.06 18.37
N GLN A 160 19.92 -1.78 17.72
CA GLN A 160 19.93 -3.24 17.73
C GLN A 160 20.75 -3.87 16.59
N SER A 161 20.89 -3.23 15.43
CA SER A 161 21.63 -3.82 14.29
C SER A 161 23.14 -4.00 14.54
N ASN A 162 23.75 -3.15 15.39
CA ASN A 162 25.18 -3.18 15.66
C ASN A 162 25.57 -3.95 16.94
N ALA A 163 24.62 -4.25 17.84
CA ALA A 163 24.90 -4.95 19.09
C ALA A 163 24.80 -6.49 18.95
N ASP A 164 24.01 -6.99 18.00
CA ASP A 164 23.78 -8.43 17.83
C ASP A 164 24.97 -9.17 17.21
N ASN A 165 25.80 -8.47 16.42
CA ASN A 165 26.95 -9.06 15.74
C ASN A 165 28.25 -8.99 16.55
N MET A 166 28.30 -8.19 17.62
CA MET A 166 29.51 -8.01 18.44
C MET A 166 30.02 -9.30 19.11
N PRO A 167 29.20 -10.17 19.73
CA PRO A 167 29.71 -11.40 20.34
C PRO A 167 30.22 -12.42 19.30
N ILE A 168 29.62 -12.47 18.10
CA ILE A 168 30.04 -13.39 17.03
C ILE A 168 31.40 -12.97 16.47
N VAL A 169 31.59 -11.69 16.19
CA VAL A 169 32.85 -11.15 15.65
C VAL A 169 34.01 -11.39 16.64
N ILE A 170 33.78 -11.13 17.93
CA ILE A 170 34.79 -11.40 18.98
C ILE A 170 35.13 -12.90 19.05
N GLY A 171 34.11 -13.77 18.99
CA GLY A 171 34.30 -15.22 19.00
C GLY A 171 35.16 -15.74 17.84
N VAL A 172 34.92 -15.23 16.62
CA VAL A 172 35.71 -15.60 15.43
C VAL A 172 37.18 -15.16 15.58
N VAL A 173 37.42 -13.92 16.03
CA VAL A 173 38.79 -13.40 16.21
C VAL A 173 39.57 -14.21 17.25
N VAL A 174 38.97 -14.50 18.40
CA VAL A 174 39.61 -15.30 19.46
C VAL A 174 39.92 -16.72 18.98
N SER A 175 38.99 -17.34 18.25
CA SER A 175 39.19 -18.68 17.68
C SER A 175 40.37 -18.71 16.71
N VAL A 176 40.48 -17.72 15.84
CA VAL A 176 41.60 -17.59 14.89
C VAL A 176 42.93 -17.40 15.64
N LEU A 177 42.97 -16.55 16.67
CA LEU A 177 44.19 -16.32 17.46
C LEU A 177 44.65 -17.59 18.20
N ILE A 178 43.72 -18.40 18.71
CA ILE A 178 44.06 -19.67 19.37
C ILE A 178 44.62 -20.68 18.35
N ILE A 179 44.01 -20.78 17.16
CA ILE A 179 44.49 -21.70 16.11
C ILE A 179 45.87 -21.29 15.62
N VAL A 180 46.08 -19.99 15.35
CA VAL A 180 47.37 -19.47 14.91
C VAL A 180 48.42 -19.65 16.02
N GLY A 181 48.11 -19.27 17.26
CA GLY A 181 49.00 -19.49 18.40
C GLY A 181 49.35 -20.96 18.62
N GLY A 182 48.36 -21.85 18.56
CA GLY A 182 48.54 -23.29 18.67
C GLY A 182 49.43 -23.86 17.57
N SER A 183 49.21 -23.45 16.32
CA SER A 183 50.04 -23.90 15.18
C SER A 183 51.49 -23.43 15.31
N ILE A 184 51.74 -22.20 15.77
CA ILE A 184 53.09 -21.67 16.03
C ILE A 184 53.77 -22.49 17.13
N ILE A 185 53.08 -22.74 18.25
CA ILE A 185 53.62 -23.56 19.35
C ILE A 185 53.93 -24.97 18.85
N HIS A 186 53.04 -25.57 18.06
CA HIS A 186 53.24 -26.91 17.52
C HIS A 186 54.47 -26.97 16.59
N VAL A 187 54.67 -25.96 15.74
CA VAL A 187 55.88 -25.84 14.90
C VAL A 187 57.14 -25.67 15.76
N ILE A 188 57.09 -24.87 16.82
CA ILE A 188 58.22 -24.70 17.74
C ILE A 188 58.56 -26.03 18.44
N LEU A 189 57.56 -26.73 18.97
CA LEU A 189 57.74 -28.03 19.60
C LEU A 189 58.25 -29.09 18.62
N TRP A 190 57.75 -29.07 17.38
CA TRP A 190 58.21 -29.94 16.29
C TRP A 190 59.67 -29.67 15.92
N ARG A 191 60.08 -28.39 15.80
CA ARG A 191 61.47 -27.99 15.59
C ARG A 191 62.39 -28.42 16.74
N ARG A 192 61.92 -28.31 17.99
CA ARG A 192 62.66 -28.79 19.18
C ARG A 192 62.85 -30.30 19.14
N LYS A 193 61.81 -31.07 18.80
CA LYS A 193 61.86 -32.54 18.72
C LYS A 193 62.76 -33.04 17.58
N ILE A 194 62.76 -32.38 16.42
CA ILE A 194 63.68 -32.70 15.31
C ILE A 194 65.14 -32.48 15.70
N SER A 195 65.43 -31.40 16.45
CA SER A 195 66.79 -31.11 16.92
C SER A 195 67.34 -32.19 17.85
N THR A 196 66.48 -32.88 18.60
CA THR A 196 66.87 -33.98 19.49
C THR A 196 67.09 -35.31 18.77
N THR A 197 66.59 -35.49 17.54
CA THR A 197 66.68 -36.76 16.78
C THR A 197 67.84 -36.80 15.78
N LEU A 198 68.59 -35.70 15.60
CA LEU A 198 69.72 -35.59 14.65
C LEU A 198 71.11 -35.88 15.27
N GLN A 199 71.21 -36.69 16.33
CA GLN A 199 72.50 -37.33 16.66
C GLN A 199 72.65 -38.61 15.83
N VAL A 200 73.23 -38.46 14.64
CA VAL A 200 73.81 -39.57 13.86
C VAL A 200 75.09 -40.02 14.57
N PRO A 201 75.24 -41.29 15.00
CA PRO A 201 76.54 -41.83 15.38
C PRO A 201 77.32 -42.13 14.11
N SER A 202 78.43 -41.41 13.94
CA SER A 202 79.47 -41.69 12.95
C SER A 202 80.45 -42.69 13.53
N ASP A 203 80.48 -43.92 13.01
CA ASP A 203 81.67 -44.77 12.95
C ASP A 203 81.47 -45.81 11.84
N GLY A 204 82.36 -45.83 10.84
CA GLY A 204 82.54 -46.93 9.89
C GLY A 204 83.92 -47.57 10.10
N PRO A 205 84.46 -48.39 9.17
CA PRO A 205 83.84 -49.16 8.07
C PRO A 205 84.19 -50.67 8.14
N SER A 206 83.50 -51.53 7.36
CA SER A 206 84.13 -52.74 6.82
C SER A 206 83.41 -53.25 5.58
N GLU A 207 84.20 -53.51 4.55
CA GLU A 207 83.89 -53.99 3.20
C GLU A 207 83.06 -55.29 3.18
N THR A 208 82.21 -55.46 2.18
CA THR A 208 82.39 -56.49 1.14
C THR A 208 81.36 -56.35 0.02
N SER A 209 81.83 -56.72 -1.16
CA SER A 209 81.28 -56.51 -2.51
C SER A 209 80.26 -57.60 -2.91
N GLN A 210 79.63 -57.42 -4.08
CA GLN A 210 78.83 -58.37 -4.90
C GLN A 210 77.31 -58.29 -4.61
N GLN A 211 76.37 -58.35 -5.55
CA GLN A 211 76.40 -58.79 -6.94
C GLN A 211 75.11 -58.31 -7.67
N TYR A 212 75.19 -58.33 -8.99
CA TYR A 212 74.22 -57.97 -10.03
C TYR A 212 72.98 -58.89 -10.10
N THR A 213 71.96 -58.42 -10.86
CA THR A 213 70.87 -59.18 -11.55
C THR A 213 69.81 -59.85 -10.63
N GLU A 214 68.52 -59.99 -10.93
CA GLU A 214 67.66 -60.03 -12.13
C GLU A 214 66.20 -59.79 -11.65
N LEU A 215 65.35 -59.05 -12.37
CA LEU A 215 64.26 -59.50 -13.27
C LEU A 215 63.08 -60.29 -12.65
N ALA A 216 61.92 -60.02 -13.26
CA ALA A 216 60.75 -60.89 -13.45
C ALA A 216 59.65 -60.88 -12.35
N ILE A 217 58.33 -60.82 -12.61
CA ILE A 217 57.49 -60.59 -13.80
C ILE A 217 56.02 -60.82 -13.34
N ILE A 218 55.07 -60.08 -13.92
CA ILE A 218 53.67 -60.50 -14.23
C ILE A 218 52.72 -60.79 -13.04
N ASN A 219 51.60 -60.07 -12.85
CA ASN A 219 50.40 -60.17 -13.67
C ASN A 219 49.48 -58.95 -13.52
N LYS A 220 49.14 -58.30 -14.64
CA LYS A 220 47.78 -57.79 -14.92
C LYS A 220 47.06 -58.93 -15.66
N PRO A 221 45.75 -59.11 -15.49
CA PRO A 221 44.82 -58.69 -16.54
C PRO A 221 43.57 -58.09 -15.87
N SER A 222 42.61 -57.43 -16.50
CA SER A 222 42.21 -57.12 -17.87
C SER A 222 41.00 -56.19 -17.63
N ASN A 223 40.92 -55.02 -18.27
CA ASN A 223 40.14 -54.83 -19.51
C ASN A 223 38.63 -54.97 -19.22
N TYR A 224 37.72 -54.11 -19.64
CA TYR A 224 37.57 -53.22 -20.81
C TYR A 224 36.09 -52.76 -20.65
N ASP A 225 35.53 -51.69 -21.18
CA ASP A 225 35.99 -50.59 -21.99
C ASP A 225 34.87 -49.54 -22.00
N GLU A 226 35.24 -48.36 -22.49
CA GLU A 226 34.49 -47.30 -23.20
C GLU A 226 32.95 -47.44 -23.40
N ILE A 227 32.15 -46.38 -23.56
CA ILE A 227 32.17 -45.40 -24.67
C ILE A 227 31.15 -44.29 -24.35
N HIS A 228 31.57 -43.05 -24.63
CA HIS A 228 30.85 -41.86 -25.11
C HIS A 228 29.31 -41.73 -24.96
N SER A 229 28.84 -40.53 -24.59
CA SER A 229 28.39 -39.50 -25.56
C SER A 229 27.46 -38.46 -24.92
N TYR A 230 27.91 -37.21 -24.99
CA TYR A 230 27.19 -35.96 -25.22
C TYR A 230 25.65 -35.92 -25.35
N SER A 231 25.15 -34.82 -24.78
CA SER A 231 24.23 -33.82 -25.35
C SER A 231 22.73 -33.90 -25.02
N ASN A 232 22.34 -32.87 -24.26
CA ASN A 232 21.33 -31.85 -24.60
C ASN A 232 19.82 -32.16 -24.53
N HIS A 233 19.20 -31.21 -23.81
CA HIS A 233 18.01 -30.42 -24.18
C HIS A 233 16.61 -30.87 -23.72
N SER A 234 15.90 -29.83 -23.26
CA SER A 234 14.44 -29.58 -23.29
C SER A 234 13.67 -30.00 -22.04
N ASN A 235 13.26 -29.04 -21.19
CA ASN A 235 12.04 -28.25 -21.34
C ASN A 235 10.78 -29.12 -21.44
N LEU A 236 10.10 -29.28 -20.30
CA LEU A 236 8.66 -29.14 -20.11
C LEU A 236 8.37 -29.02 -18.61
#